data_AF-A0A3R9NY07-F1
#
_entry.id   AF-A0A3R9NY07-F1
#
_cell.length_a   1.000
_cell.length_b   1.000
_cell.length_c   1.000
_cell.angle_alpha   90.00
_cell.angle_beta   90.00
_cell.angle_gamma   90.00
#
_symmetry.space_group_name_H-M   'P 1'
#
loop_
_entity.id
_entity.type
_entity.pdbx_description
1 polymer ?
#
loop_
_entity_poly.entity_id
_entity_poly.type
_entity_poly.pdbx_seq_one_letter_code
_entity_poly.pdbx_strand_id
1 'polypeptide(L)'
;MFDFIFEVVFEVLFAGLLNWLLFTPIGFLYLYIRYRSRPGVALVLSQKYEGKYANAGQELLLNAFILVLIVPILLMVVWAIYSSILRLL
;
A
#
# COMPACT_ATOMS: atom_id res chain seq x y z
N MET A 1 5.38 28.76 16.09
CA MET A 1 6.04 27.73 16.93
C MET A 1 5.02 26.73 17.45
N PHE A 2 3.88 27.19 18.02
CA PHE A 2 2.80 26.30 18.46
C PHE A 2 2.16 25.52 17.29
N ASP A 3 1.92 26.18 16.15
CA ASP A 3 1.32 25.53 14.98
C ASP A 3 2.18 24.40 14.41
N PHE A 4 3.50 24.60 14.37
CA PHE A 4 4.47 23.60 13.90
C PHE A 4 4.49 22.35 14.80
N ILE A 5 4.46 22.53 16.12
CA ILE A 5 4.44 21.40 17.07
C ILE A 5 3.12 20.64 16.94
N PHE A 6 1.99 21.35 16.82
CA PHE A 6 0.68 20.73 16.66
C PHE A 6 0.61 19.90 15.37
N GLU A 7 1.12 20.44 14.25
CA GLU A 7 1.14 19.74 12.95
C GLU A 7 1.96 18.45 13.00
N VAL A 8 3.18 18.49 13.54
CA VAL A 8 4.04 17.31 13.67
C VAL A 8 3.41 16.26 14.60
N VAL A 9 2.86 16.69 15.74
CA VAL A 9 2.21 15.77 16.70
C VAL A 9 0.97 15.14 16.06
N PHE A 10 0.16 15.93 15.36
CA PHE A 10 -1.02 15.43 14.67
C PHE A 10 -0.64 14.41 13.59
N GLU A 11 0.36 14.70 12.77
CA GLU A 11 0.83 13.78 11.71
C GLU A 11 1.30 12.44 12.28
N VAL A 12 2.14 12.48 13.33
CA VAL A 12 2.65 11.24 13.96
C VAL A 12 1.53 10.44 14.60
N LEU A 13 0.61 11.09 15.32
CA LEU A 13 -0.54 10.43 15.94
C LEU A 13 -1.47 9.84 14.90
N PHE A 14 -1.77 10.61 13.85
CA PHE A 14 -2.66 10.18 12.78
C PHE A 14 -2.04 9.01 12.00
N ALA A 15 -0.76 9.09 11.64
CA ALA A 15 -0.04 8.00 11.00
C ALA A 15 -0.01 6.74 11.88
N GLY A 16 0.26 6.89 13.19
CA GLY A 16 0.21 5.80 14.15
C GLY A 16 -1.17 5.18 14.32
N LEU A 17 -2.23 5.98 14.19
CA LEU A 17 -3.61 5.52 14.25
C LEU A 17 -4.00 4.76 12.97
N LEU A 18 -3.60 5.23 11.79
CA LEU A 18 -3.83 4.53 10.51
C LEU A 18 -3.08 3.19 10.43
N ASN A 19 -1.75 3.23 10.60
CA ASN A 19 -1.07 2.37 11.57
C ASN A 19 -1.77 1.08 12.04
N TRP A 20 -2.31 1.27 13.24
CA TRP A 20 -2.95 0.26 14.05
C TRP A 20 -4.36 -0.10 13.55
N LEU A 21 -5.13 0.88 13.05
CA LEU A 21 -6.54 0.70 12.73
C LEU A 21 -6.78 0.11 11.33
N LEU A 22 -5.90 0.37 10.36
CA LEU A 22 -6.07 -0.06 8.98
C LEU A 22 -5.01 -1.08 8.60
N PHE A 23 -3.73 -0.72 8.65
CA PHE A 23 -2.67 -1.57 8.09
C PHE A 23 -2.51 -2.88 8.84
N THR A 24 -2.59 -2.84 10.17
CA THR A 24 -2.48 -4.04 11.00
C THR A 24 -3.58 -5.08 10.73
N PRO A 25 -4.89 -4.74 10.80
CA PRO A 25 -5.95 -5.72 10.50
C PRO A 25 -5.96 -6.17 9.04
N ILE A 26 -5.66 -5.27 8.09
CA ILE A 26 -5.59 -5.64 6.67
C ILE A 26 -4.45 -6.63 6.42
N GLY A 27 -3.25 -6.37 6.96
CA GLY A 27 -2.11 -7.26 6.82
C GLY A 27 -2.32 -8.61 7.50
N PHE A 28 -2.98 -8.61 8.67
CA PHE A 28 -3.40 -9.85 9.33
C PHE A 28 -4.35 -10.66 8.45
N LEU A 29 -5.45 -10.06 8.00
CA LEU A 29 -6.43 -10.73 7.14
C LEU A 29 -5.81 -11.25 5.86
N TYR A 30 -4.98 -10.44 5.19
CA TYR A 30 -4.28 -10.82 3.97
C TYR A 30 -3.42 -12.08 4.17
N LEU A 31 -2.55 -12.07 5.18
CA LEU A 31 -1.67 -13.22 5.44
C LEU A 31 -2.45 -14.45 5.86
N TYR A 32 -3.50 -14.27 6.68
CA TYR A 32 -4.32 -15.37 7.16
C TYR A 32 -5.12 -16.02 6.01
N ILE A 33 -5.69 -15.22 5.10
CA ILE A 33 -6.41 -15.71 3.94
C ILE A 33 -5.45 -16.41 2.96
N ARG A 34 -4.27 -15.83 2.72
CA ARG A 34 -3.32 -16.34 1.71
C ARG A 34 -2.58 -17.60 2.14
N TYR A 35 -2.07 -17.64 3.37
CA TYR A 35 -1.21 -18.74 3.83
C TYR A 35 -1.95 -19.78 4.67
N ARG A 36 -3.15 -19.45 5.19
CA ARG A 36 -4.10 -20.28 5.98
C ARG A 36 -3.57 -20.99 7.23
N SER A 37 -2.27 -21.21 7.33
CA SER A 37 -1.58 -21.89 8.42
C SER A 37 -0.80 -20.88 9.25
N ARG A 38 -0.98 -20.94 10.58
CA ARG A 38 -0.20 -20.11 11.52
C ARG A 38 1.32 -20.19 11.33
N PRO A 39 1.93 -21.37 11.11
CA PRO A 39 3.38 -21.44 10.85
C PRO A 39 3.78 -20.76 9.53
N GLY A 40 2.97 -20.90 8.47
CA GLY A 40 3.23 -20.22 7.20
C GLY A 40 3.15 -18.70 7.31
N VAL A 41 2.16 -18.20 8.06
CA VAL A 41 2.03 -16.76 8.35
C VAL A 41 3.25 -16.25 9.13
N ALA A 42 3.65 -16.92 10.20
CA ALA A 42 4.79 -16.50 11.02
C ALA A 42 6.11 -16.47 10.22
N LEU A 43 6.33 -17.45 9.35
CA LEU A 43 7.50 -17.52 8.47
C LEU A 43 7.53 -16.34 7.50
N VAL A 44 6.42 -16.06 6.81
CA VAL A 44 6.36 -14.98 5.83
C VAL A 44 6.44 -13.61 6.51
N LEU A 45 5.79 -13.47 7.67
CA LEU A 45 5.78 -12.25 8.45
C LEU A 45 7.21 -11.88 8.89
N SER A 46 8.01 -12.84 9.36
CA SER A 46 9.39 -12.59 9.77
C SER A 46 10.32 -12.35 8.58
N GLN A 47 10.15 -13.06 7.48
CA GLN A 47 11.04 -12.97 6.30
C GLN A 47 10.80 -11.72 5.45
N LYS A 48 9.54 -11.31 5.26
CA LYS A 48 9.17 -10.23 4.32
C LYS A 48 8.70 -8.96 4.99
N TYR A 49 8.12 -9.06 6.19
CA TYR A 49 7.37 -7.97 6.80
C TYR A 49 7.94 -7.56 8.17
N GLU A 50 9.20 -7.91 8.46
CA GLU A 50 9.89 -7.56 9.71
C GLU A 50 9.15 -7.97 11.00
N GLY A 51 8.32 -9.01 10.92
CA GLY A 51 7.49 -9.46 12.05
C GLY A 51 6.25 -8.59 12.32
N LYS A 52 5.93 -7.60 11.47
CA LYS A 52 4.84 -6.64 11.68
C LYS A 52 3.74 -6.78 10.64
N TYR A 53 2.51 -7.03 11.09
CA TYR A 53 1.34 -7.10 10.20
C TYR A 53 1.03 -5.77 9.50
N ALA A 54 1.31 -4.66 10.17
CA ALA A 54 1.30 -3.31 9.61
C ALA A 54 2.02 -3.23 8.25
N ASN A 55 3.24 -3.75 8.17
CA ASN A 55 4.05 -3.68 6.96
C ASN A 55 3.39 -4.47 5.81
N ALA A 56 2.81 -5.64 6.11
CA ALA A 56 2.06 -6.42 5.13
C ALA A 56 0.82 -5.70 4.61
N GLY A 57 0.07 -5.02 5.49
CA GLY A 57 -1.10 -4.25 5.09
C GLY A 57 -0.73 -3.00 4.29
N GLN A 58 0.36 -2.32 4.67
CA GLN A 58 0.88 -1.16 3.94
C GLN A 58 1.33 -1.55 2.54
N GLU A 59 2.10 -2.63 2.37
CA GLU A 59 2.53 -3.10 1.05
C GLU A 59 1.34 -3.51 0.18
N LEU A 60 0.35 -4.20 0.76
CA LEU A 60 -0.87 -4.57 0.03
C LEU A 60 -1.64 -3.35 -0.47
N LEU A 61 -1.84 -2.35 0.38
CA LEU A 61 -2.56 -1.13 0.02
C LEU A 61 -1.77 -0.29 -0.99
N LEU A 62 -0.45 -0.18 -0.84
CA LEU A 62 0.40 0.50 -1.82
C LEU A 62 0.32 -0.18 -3.19
N ASN A 63 0.40 -1.51 -3.23
CA ASN A 63 0.26 -2.26 -4.49
C ASN A 63 -1.14 -2.07 -5.12
N ALA A 64 -2.20 -2.08 -4.30
CA ALA A 64 -3.54 -1.80 -4.78
C ALA A 64 -3.67 -0.36 -5.33
N PHE A 65 -3.11 0.62 -4.64
CA PHE A 65 -3.07 2.02 -5.08
C PHE A 65 -2.31 2.19 -6.40
N ILE A 66 -1.14 1.55 -6.52
CA ILE A 66 -0.34 1.56 -7.75
C ILE A 66 -1.16 0.95 -8.90
N LEU A 67 -1.80 -0.19 -8.66
CA LEU A 67 -2.63 -0.84 -9.67
C LEU A 67 -3.80 0.04 -10.11
N VAL A 68 -4.47 0.73 -9.18
CA VAL A 68 -5.64 1.55 -9.49
C VAL A 68 -5.28 2.91 -10.10
N LEU A 69 -4.15 3.51 -9.72
CA LEU A 69 -3.76 4.84 -10.21
C LEU A 69 -2.76 4.78 -11.36
N ILE A 70 -1.65 4.05 -11.18
CA ILE A 70 -0.53 4.10 -12.12
C ILE A 70 -0.84 3.32 -13.39
N VAL A 71 -1.50 2.16 -13.29
CA VAL A 71 -1.80 1.35 -14.48
C VAL A 71 -2.74 2.07 -15.45
N PRO A 72 -3.86 2.70 -15.03
CA PRO A 72 -4.68 3.48 -15.96
C PRO A 72 -3.94 4.65 -16.59
N ILE A 73 -3.09 5.35 -15.83
CA ILE A 73 -2.28 6.44 -16.38
C ILE A 73 -1.35 5.91 -17.47
N LEU A 74 -0.67 4.79 -17.23
CA LEU A 74 0.18 4.16 -18.25
C LEU A 74 -0.62 3.76 -19.48
N LEU A 75 -1.82 3.19 -19.31
CA LEU A 75 -2.70 2.85 -20.44
C LEU A 75 -3.12 4.09 -21.24
N MET A 76 -3.44 5.19 -20.56
CA MET A 76 -3.76 6.46 -21.22
C MET A 76 -2.57 7.01 -22.01
N VAL A 77 -1.35 6.93 -21.47
CA VAL A 77 -0.13 7.36 -22.16
C VAL A 77 0.12 6.50 -23.40
N VAL A 78 0.04 5.17 -23.27
CA VAL A 78 0.21 4.25 -24.41
C VAL A 78 -0.84 4.52 -25.49
N TRP A 79 -2.09 4.73 -25.08
CA TRP A 79 -3.18 5.08 -25.99
C TRP A 79 -2.93 6.42 -26.72
N ALA A 80 -2.48 7.44 -25.98
CA ALA A 80 -2.18 8.75 -26.56
C ALA A 80 -1.08 8.65 -27.62
N ILE A 81 0.00 7.90 -27.34
CA ILE A 81 1.09 7.65 -28.29
C ILE A 81 0.57 6.91 -29.53
N TYR A 82 -0.15 5.80 -29.34
CA TYR A 82 -0.71 5.01 -30.43
C TYR A 82 -1.62 5.85 -31.35
N SER A 83 -2.53 6.63 -30.74
CA SER A 83 -3.44 7.49 -31.49
C SER A 83 -2.73 8.61 -32.26
N SER A 84 -1.61 9.11 -31.73
CA SER A 84 -0.81 10.15 -32.39
C SER A 84 -0.09 9.60 -33.61
N ILE A 85 0.48 8.39 -33.50
CA ILE A 85 1.15 7.71 -34.63
C ILE A 85 0.13 7.38 -35.72
N LEU A 86 -1.03 6.83 -35.35
CA LEU A 86 -2.07 6.49 -36.33
C LEU A 86 -2.58 7.71 -37.10
N ARG A 87 -2.63 8.89 -36.47
CA ARG A 87 -3.02 10.14 -37.14
C ARG A 87 -1.98 10.67 -38.13
N LEU A 88 -0.73 10.26 -38.00
CA LEU A 88 0.38 10.70 -38.85
C LEU A 88 0.59 9.80 -40.07
N LEU A 89 -0.02 8.61 -40.07
CA LEU A 89 -0.06 7.66 -41.18
C LEU A 89 -1.31 7.90 -42.05
#